data_AF-A0ABC8LXJ3-F1
#
_entry.id   AF-A0ABC8LXJ3-F1
#
_cell.length_a   1.000
_cell.length_b   1.000
_cell.length_c   1.000
_cell.angle_alpha   90.00
_cell.angle_beta   90.00
_cell.angle_gamma   90.00
#
_symmetry.space_group_name_H-M   'P 1'
#
loop_
_entity.id
_entity.type
_entity.pdbx_description
1 polymer ?
#
loop_
_entity_poly.entity_id
_entity_poly.type
_entity_poly.pdbx_seq_one_letter_code
_entity_poly.pdbx_strand_id
1 'polypeptide(L)'
;MASRLLSTTLLTPPANLNKSSSGPTARVGLRKGRLSIRAVSNSSQGGSVDGTVYKGVYGPWTVDQSDVKEVILYRSGLVTAAASFVTASSAAFLPENSWLSEIIKQNQDLFYLVGAGGLGLSLFLIHIYVTEIKRTLQALWALGVVGSFATYAALARPASDNLVHYVVDHPTAVWFVGPLFASLTGLVFKEGLCYGKLEAGLLTFIIPSVLLGHLSGLMNDEVKLVLLGTWMALFVVFAGRKFTQPIKDDIGDKSVFMFMALPEDEKKAVVAKLELDNSG
;
A
#
# COMPACT_ATOMS: atom_id res chain seq x y z
N MET A 1 -2.78 -21.15 -58.78
CA MET A 1 -2.93 -20.47 -60.09
C MET A 1 -3.46 -19.06 -59.83
N ALA A 2 -2.77 -18.05 -60.38
CA ALA A 2 -3.08 -16.59 -60.46
C ALA A 2 -3.29 -15.86 -59.11
N SER A 3 -2.42 -15.00 -58.57
CA SER A 3 -1.64 -13.83 -59.07
C SER A 3 -2.46 -12.60 -59.49
N ARG A 4 -2.01 -11.45 -58.93
CA ARG A 4 -2.05 -10.03 -59.37
C ARG A 4 -2.98 -9.13 -58.54
N LEU A 5 -2.68 -7.86 -58.19
CA LEU A 5 -1.50 -6.98 -58.08
C LEU A 5 -2.11 -5.58 -57.74
N LEU A 6 -1.53 -4.86 -56.78
CA LEU A 6 -1.32 -3.39 -56.69
C LEU A 6 -2.35 -2.40 -57.30
N SER A 7 -2.79 -1.40 -56.51
CA SER A 7 -2.38 0.00 -56.75
C SER A 7 -2.84 1.01 -55.69
N THR A 8 -1.92 1.90 -55.34
CA THR A 8 -1.99 3.09 -54.49
C THR A 8 -2.46 4.33 -55.24
N THR A 9 -3.19 5.25 -54.60
CA THR A 9 -3.11 6.69 -54.94
C THR A 9 -3.54 7.60 -53.79
N LEU A 10 -2.65 8.54 -53.48
CA LEU A 10 -2.77 9.73 -52.62
C LEU A 10 -3.67 10.80 -53.26
N LEU A 11 -4.41 11.56 -52.45
CA LEU A 11 -5.04 12.83 -52.85
C LEU A 11 -4.87 13.89 -51.73
N THR A 12 -4.13 14.94 -52.07
CA THR A 12 -3.93 16.22 -51.35
C THR A 12 -5.07 17.21 -51.62
N PRO A 13 -5.25 18.28 -50.80
CA PRO A 13 -6.42 19.15 -50.83
C PRO A 13 -6.28 20.35 -51.80
N PRO A 14 -7.38 21.04 -52.16
CA PRO A 14 -7.34 22.17 -53.06
C PRO A 14 -7.12 23.51 -52.33
N ALA A 15 -6.52 24.44 -53.06
CA ALA A 15 -6.29 25.83 -52.69
C ALA A 15 -7.15 26.80 -53.54
N ASN A 16 -7.39 27.97 -52.95
CA ASN A 16 -7.77 29.27 -53.52
C ASN A 16 -9.22 29.52 -53.98
N LEU A 17 -9.79 30.60 -53.43
CA LEU A 17 -10.63 31.57 -54.15
C LEU A 17 -10.40 33.01 -53.60
N ASN A 18 -10.10 33.93 -54.52
CA ASN A 18 -9.96 35.40 -54.43
C ASN A 18 -11.28 36.08 -53.92
N LYS A 19 -11.44 37.39 -53.58
CA LYS A 19 -10.82 38.66 -54.04
C LYS A 19 -11.35 39.86 -53.18
N SER A 20 -10.47 40.83 -52.87
CA SER A 20 -10.62 42.33 -52.95
C SER A 20 -11.76 43.13 -52.25
N SER A 21 -11.44 44.08 -51.35
CA SER A 21 -11.25 45.54 -51.65
C SER A 21 -11.27 46.49 -50.41
N SER A 22 -10.23 47.33 -50.33
CA SER A 22 -10.08 48.73 -49.84
C SER A 22 -10.89 49.35 -48.67
N GLY A 23 -10.17 49.91 -47.67
CA GLY A 23 -10.62 51.01 -46.77
C GLY A 23 -9.66 51.28 -45.59
N PRO A 24 -9.50 52.51 -45.05
CA PRO A 24 -8.20 53.03 -44.59
C PRO A 24 -7.80 52.78 -43.12
N THR A 25 -6.54 53.10 -42.88
CA THR A 25 -5.70 53.05 -41.67
C THR A 25 -6.29 53.52 -40.33
N ALA A 26 -6.00 52.74 -39.28
CA ALA A 26 -5.80 53.26 -37.92
C ALA A 26 -4.62 52.51 -37.26
N ARG A 27 -3.49 53.19 -37.06
CA ARG A 27 -2.38 52.69 -36.24
C ARG A 27 -2.75 52.89 -34.77
N VAL A 28 -2.98 51.80 -34.04
CA VAL A 28 -3.02 51.80 -32.58
C VAL A 28 -1.84 50.98 -32.09
N GLY A 29 -0.82 51.66 -31.56
CA GLY A 29 0.30 51.01 -30.89
C GLY A 29 -0.14 50.47 -29.54
N LEU A 30 -0.17 49.14 -29.39
CA LEU A 30 -0.37 48.51 -28.09
C LEU A 30 0.97 48.08 -27.51
N ARG A 31 1.34 48.79 -26.45
CA ARG A 31 2.53 48.63 -25.61
C ARG A 31 2.57 47.21 -25.01
N LYS A 32 3.63 46.45 -25.28
CA LYS A 32 3.91 45.16 -24.61
C LYS A 32 4.15 45.39 -23.12
N GLY A 33 3.09 45.34 -22.31
CA GLY A 33 3.19 45.21 -20.86
C GLY A 33 3.51 43.76 -20.50
N ARG A 34 4.73 43.51 -20.03
CA ARG A 34 5.14 42.21 -19.48
C ARG A 34 4.46 42.06 -18.12
N LEU A 35 3.33 41.36 -18.06
CA LEU A 35 2.68 40.96 -16.80
C LEU A 35 3.61 39.95 -16.10
N SER A 36 4.40 40.46 -15.16
CA SER A 36 5.12 39.64 -14.19
C SER A 36 4.11 39.22 -13.11
N ILE A 37 3.47 38.07 -13.29
CA ILE A 37 2.73 37.42 -12.21
C ILE A 37 3.78 36.93 -11.20
N ARG A 38 4.03 37.74 -10.17
CA ARG A 38 4.69 37.28 -8.95
C ARG A 38 3.68 36.43 -8.19
N ALA A 39 3.81 35.12 -8.29
CA ALA A 39 3.24 34.23 -7.29
C ALA A 39 3.94 34.56 -5.96
N VAL A 40 3.24 35.29 -5.10
CA VAL A 40 3.62 35.40 -3.69
C VAL A 40 3.41 34.02 -3.11
N SER A 41 4.50 33.26 -2.97
CA SER A 41 4.50 32.08 -2.11
C SER A 41 4.33 32.59 -0.69
N ASN A 42 3.10 32.63 -0.19
CA ASN A 42 2.91 32.57 1.25
C ASN A 42 3.54 31.25 1.68
N SER A 43 4.63 31.36 2.42
CA SER A 43 5.23 30.31 3.21
C SER A 43 4.15 29.41 3.78
N SER A 44 4.10 28.19 3.26
CA SER A 44 3.31 27.09 3.76
C SER A 44 3.80 26.76 5.17
N GLN A 45 3.28 27.48 6.17
CA GLN A 45 2.99 26.85 7.44
C GLN A 45 1.99 25.74 7.11
N GLY A 46 2.43 24.48 7.20
CA GLY A 46 1.54 23.34 7.12
C GLY A 46 0.45 23.53 8.16
N GLY A 47 -0.75 23.89 7.71
CA GLY A 47 -1.87 24.14 8.61
C GLY A 47 -2.30 22.82 9.23
N SER A 48 -2.26 22.77 10.56
CA SER A 48 -2.86 21.70 11.34
C SER A 48 -4.32 21.52 10.90
N VAL A 49 -4.73 20.30 10.58
CA VAL A 49 -6.03 20.03 9.93
C VAL A 49 -7.21 20.43 10.81
N ASP A 50 -7.06 20.27 12.12
CA ASP A 50 -8.13 20.45 13.12
C ASP A 50 -7.78 21.52 14.16
N GLY A 51 -6.58 22.12 14.10
CA GLY A 51 -6.09 23.01 15.17
C GLY A 51 -5.84 22.33 16.53
N THR A 52 -6.25 21.06 16.66
CA THR A 52 -6.07 20.25 17.87
C THR A 52 -4.60 20.01 18.14
N VAL A 53 -4.14 20.48 19.30
CA VAL A 53 -2.80 20.26 19.82
C VAL A 53 -2.80 19.08 20.76
N TYR A 54 -2.09 18.02 20.40
CA TYR A 54 -1.91 16.84 21.23
C TYR A 54 -0.70 17.04 22.16
N LYS A 55 -0.81 16.54 23.39
CA LYS A 55 0.33 16.49 24.31
C LYS A 55 1.11 15.19 24.05
N GLY A 56 2.33 15.32 23.52
CA GLY A 56 3.27 14.22 23.37
C GLY A 56 4.28 14.14 24.51
N VAL A 57 5.03 13.05 24.55
CA VAL A 57 6.08 12.79 25.56
C VAL A 57 7.17 13.85 25.52
N TYR A 58 7.57 14.30 24.32
CA TYR A 58 8.65 15.29 24.14
C TYR A 58 8.15 16.70 23.83
N GLY A 59 6.83 16.92 23.86
CA GLY A 59 6.22 18.23 23.62
C GLY A 59 4.89 18.17 22.87
N PRO A 60 4.23 19.32 22.68
CA PRO A 60 2.99 19.40 21.92
C PRO A 60 3.24 19.13 20.43
N TRP A 61 2.29 18.47 19.78
CA TRP A 61 2.33 18.20 18.34
C TRP A 61 0.94 18.31 17.71
N THR A 62 0.90 18.51 16.40
CA THR A 62 -0.33 18.66 15.61
C THR A 62 -0.34 17.68 14.44
N VAL A 63 -1.53 17.38 13.94
CA VAL A 63 -1.73 16.56 12.72
C VAL A 63 -1.81 17.48 11.52
N ASP A 64 -0.93 17.24 10.55
CA ASP A 64 -0.84 18.01 9.30
C ASP A 64 -1.59 17.32 8.16
N GLN A 65 -1.89 18.05 7.09
CA GLN A 65 -2.56 17.48 5.91
C GLN A 65 -1.75 16.39 5.21
N SER A 66 -0.42 16.43 5.30
CA SER A 66 0.46 15.35 4.84
C SER A 66 0.20 14.07 5.62
N ASP A 67 0.12 14.16 6.94
CA ASP A 67 -0.09 13.01 7.83
C ASP A 67 -1.44 12.35 7.54
N VAL A 68 -2.48 13.15 7.32
CA VAL A 68 -3.82 12.66 6.93
C VAL A 68 -3.74 11.87 5.63
N LYS A 69 -3.05 12.38 4.61
CA LYS A 69 -2.89 11.68 3.33
C LYS A 69 -2.13 10.37 3.49
N GLU A 70 -1.04 10.39 4.26
CA GLU A 70 -0.25 9.19 4.54
C GLU A 70 -1.08 8.12 5.24
N VAL A 71 -1.87 8.50 6.24
CA VAL A 71 -2.76 7.56 6.96
C VAL A 71 -3.86 7.03 6.04
N ILE A 72 -4.50 7.86 5.22
CA ILE A 72 -5.52 7.42 4.27
C ILE A 72 -4.93 6.41 3.28
N LEU A 73 -3.73 6.68 2.75
CA LEU A 73 -3.07 5.82 1.77
C LEU A 73 -2.52 4.53 2.42
N TYR A 74 -2.08 4.60 3.68
CA TYR A 74 -1.77 3.42 4.51
C TYR A 74 -3.01 2.52 4.68
N ARG A 75 -4.15 3.11 5.08
CA ARG A 75 -5.40 2.38 5.29
C ARG A 75 -5.94 1.79 3.98
N SER A 76 -5.86 2.54 2.87
CA SER A 76 -6.32 2.04 1.58
C SER A 76 -5.48 0.85 1.11
N GLY A 77 -4.15 0.90 1.25
CA GLY A 77 -3.28 -0.25 0.98
C GLY A 77 -3.68 -1.49 1.77
N LEU A 78 -4.04 -1.32 3.05
CA LEU A 78 -4.38 -2.42 3.94
C LEU A 78 -5.73 -3.04 3.57
N VAL A 79 -6.70 -2.20 3.21
CA VAL A 79 -8.00 -2.62 2.70
C VAL A 79 -7.84 -3.35 1.37
N THR A 80 -7.00 -2.85 0.47
CA THR A 80 -6.68 -3.53 -0.80
C THR A 80 -6.04 -4.89 -0.55
N ALA A 81 -5.11 -5.00 0.39
CA ALA A 81 -4.49 -6.27 0.77
C ALA A 81 -5.54 -7.26 1.31
N ALA A 82 -6.38 -6.82 2.24
CA ALA A 82 -7.44 -7.64 2.83
C ALA A 82 -8.47 -8.10 1.79
N ALA A 83 -8.97 -7.18 0.97
CA ALA A 83 -9.95 -7.48 -0.07
C ALA A 83 -9.39 -8.49 -1.07
N SER A 84 -8.17 -8.27 -1.56
CA SER A 84 -7.55 -9.16 -2.54
C SER A 84 -7.30 -10.55 -1.96
N PHE A 85 -6.84 -10.63 -0.71
CA PHE A 85 -6.63 -11.89 -0.01
C PHE A 85 -7.94 -12.67 0.16
N VAL A 86 -9.01 -11.99 0.60
CA VAL A 86 -10.34 -12.61 0.78
C VAL A 86 -10.90 -13.09 -0.55
N THR A 87 -10.80 -12.28 -1.61
CA THR A 87 -11.25 -12.68 -2.94
C THR A 87 -10.48 -13.91 -3.42
N ALA A 88 -9.15 -13.90 -3.37
CA ALA A 88 -8.34 -15.05 -3.78
C ALA A 88 -8.66 -16.31 -2.96
N SER A 89 -8.76 -16.17 -1.63
CA SER A 89 -8.98 -17.30 -0.72
C SER A 89 -10.40 -17.86 -0.78
N SER A 90 -11.37 -17.07 -1.23
CA SER A 90 -12.76 -17.53 -1.36
C SER A 90 -12.92 -18.69 -2.35
N ALA A 91 -12.00 -18.84 -3.32
CA ALA A 91 -11.96 -20.00 -4.22
C ALA A 91 -11.86 -21.35 -3.48
N ALA A 92 -11.26 -21.37 -2.28
CA ALA A 92 -11.13 -22.58 -1.47
C ALA A 92 -12.46 -23.03 -0.83
N PHE A 93 -13.47 -22.14 -0.77
CA PHE A 93 -14.77 -22.40 -0.15
C PHE A 93 -15.91 -22.50 -1.18
N LEU A 94 -15.64 -22.17 -2.44
CA LEU A 94 -16.63 -22.21 -3.51
C LEU A 94 -16.65 -23.59 -4.19
N PRO A 95 -17.82 -24.09 -4.60
CA PRO A 95 -17.92 -25.30 -5.41
C PRO A 95 -17.09 -25.20 -6.69
N GLU A 96 -16.36 -26.26 -7.05
CA GLU A 96 -15.46 -26.26 -8.20
C GLU A 96 -16.16 -26.02 -9.55
N ASN A 97 -17.44 -26.35 -9.64
CA ASN A 97 -18.27 -26.18 -10.83
C ASN A 97 -18.94 -24.81 -10.93
N SER A 98 -18.65 -23.88 -10.02
CA SER A 98 -19.21 -22.53 -10.05
C SER A 98 -18.39 -21.61 -10.96
N TRP A 99 -19.07 -20.86 -11.83
CA TRP A 99 -18.45 -19.84 -12.69
C TRP A 99 -17.63 -18.80 -11.90
N LEU A 100 -18.04 -18.50 -10.65
CA LEU A 100 -17.29 -17.60 -9.76
C LEU A 100 -15.95 -18.21 -9.33
N SER A 101 -15.92 -19.51 -9.01
CA SER A 101 -14.69 -20.21 -8.61
C SER A 101 -13.68 -20.20 -9.76
N GLU A 102 -14.15 -20.44 -10.99
CA GLU A 102 -13.32 -20.42 -12.19
C GLU A 102 -12.71 -19.03 -12.46
N ILE A 103 -13.52 -17.96 -12.39
CA ILE A 103 -13.03 -16.57 -12.56
C ILE A 103 -11.97 -16.23 -11.50
N ILE A 104 -12.20 -16.61 -10.23
CA ILE A 104 -11.26 -16.30 -9.15
C ILE A 104 -9.95 -17.06 -9.36
N LYS A 105 -10.02 -18.37 -9.64
CA LYS A 105 -8.84 -19.22 -9.90
C LYS A 105 -8.03 -18.72 -11.09
N GLN A 106 -8.70 -18.26 -12.16
CA GLN A 106 -8.03 -17.69 -13.34
C GLN A 106 -7.29 -16.38 -13.03
N ASN A 107 -7.79 -15.58 -12.09
CA ASN A 107 -7.24 -14.27 -11.73
C ASN A 107 -6.48 -14.28 -10.39
N GLN A 108 -6.15 -15.46 -9.87
CA GLN A 108 -5.63 -15.62 -8.51
C GLN A 108 -4.26 -14.95 -8.33
N ASP A 109 -3.39 -15.04 -9.33
CA ASP A 109 -2.08 -14.37 -9.33
C ASP A 109 -2.21 -12.84 -9.39
N LEU A 110 -3.24 -12.32 -10.06
CA LEU A 110 -3.54 -10.89 -10.07
C LEU A 110 -3.98 -10.41 -8.68
N PHE A 111 -4.89 -11.14 -8.02
CA PHE A 111 -5.29 -10.82 -6.65
C PHE A 111 -4.11 -10.91 -5.69
N TYR A 112 -3.25 -11.92 -5.84
CA TYR A 112 -2.03 -12.03 -5.06
C TYR A 112 -1.11 -10.79 -5.27
N LEU A 113 -0.89 -10.39 -6.52
CA LEU A 113 -0.05 -9.24 -6.85
C LEU A 113 -0.63 -7.92 -6.31
N VAL A 114 -1.93 -7.68 -6.50
CA VAL A 114 -2.63 -6.50 -5.98
C VAL A 114 -2.59 -6.49 -4.45
N GLY A 115 -2.78 -7.65 -3.82
CA GLY A 115 -2.69 -7.79 -2.36
C GLY A 115 -1.29 -7.51 -1.82
N ALA A 116 -0.26 -8.05 -2.47
CA ALA A 116 1.14 -7.78 -2.13
C ALA A 116 1.50 -6.30 -2.34
N GLY A 117 1.00 -5.67 -3.40
CA GLY A 117 1.16 -4.25 -3.65
C GLY A 117 0.49 -3.38 -2.59
N GLY A 118 -0.76 -3.70 -2.22
CA GLY A 118 -1.49 -3.02 -1.14
C GLY A 118 -0.77 -3.12 0.21
N LEU A 119 -0.25 -4.32 0.55
CA LEU A 119 0.55 -4.52 1.75
C LEU A 119 1.83 -3.69 1.72
N GLY A 120 2.54 -3.65 0.59
CA GLY A 120 3.75 -2.85 0.41
C GLY A 120 3.48 -1.35 0.59
N LEU A 121 2.40 -0.86 0.02
CA LEU A 121 1.94 0.53 0.19
C LEU A 121 1.73 0.86 1.68
N SER A 122 1.03 -0.02 2.40
CA SER A 122 0.84 0.14 3.84
C SER A 122 2.16 0.13 4.61
N LEU A 123 3.06 -0.81 4.33
CA LEU A 123 4.35 -0.91 5.01
C LEU A 123 5.29 0.28 4.74
N PHE A 124 5.15 0.95 3.61
CA PHE A 124 5.93 2.15 3.32
C PHE A 124 5.46 3.34 4.16
N LEU A 125 4.13 3.49 4.29
CA LEU A 125 3.46 4.63 4.91
C LEU A 125 3.15 4.45 6.40
N ILE A 126 3.32 3.23 6.93
CA ILE A 126 3.07 2.96 8.34
C ILE A 126 4.02 3.76 9.24
N HIS A 127 3.47 4.37 10.27
CA HIS A 127 4.22 5.05 11.32
C HIS A 127 4.58 4.05 12.42
N ILE A 128 5.86 3.66 12.49
CA ILE A 128 6.40 2.77 13.52
C ILE A 128 7.56 3.52 14.19
N TYR A 129 7.55 3.60 15.52
CA TYR A 129 8.59 4.32 16.28
C TYR A 129 10.00 3.74 16.07
N VAL A 130 10.08 2.41 15.99
CA VAL A 130 11.35 1.68 15.81
C VAL A 130 11.63 1.49 14.32
N THR A 131 12.58 2.25 13.79
CA THR A 131 12.91 2.28 12.36
C THR A 131 13.44 0.94 11.86
N GLU A 132 14.17 0.22 12.71
CA GLU A 132 14.77 -1.09 12.45
C GLU A 132 13.68 -2.14 12.20
N ILE A 133 12.62 -2.12 13.00
CA ILE A 133 11.46 -2.99 12.82
C ILE A 133 10.78 -2.66 11.50
N LYS A 134 10.50 -1.38 11.23
CA LYS A 134 9.90 -0.94 9.97
C LYS A 134 10.70 -1.43 8.75
N ARG A 135 12.02 -1.23 8.75
CA ARG A 135 12.92 -1.66 7.66
C ARG A 135 12.95 -3.17 7.51
N THR A 136 12.93 -3.92 8.62
CA THR A 136 12.89 -5.38 8.59
C THR A 136 11.60 -5.87 7.93
N LEU A 137 10.44 -5.29 8.26
CA LEU A 137 9.18 -5.64 7.61
C LEU A 137 9.18 -5.32 6.11
N GLN A 138 9.73 -4.17 5.73
CA GLN A 138 9.87 -3.78 4.32
C GLN A 138 10.82 -4.72 3.56
N ALA A 139 11.92 -5.15 4.20
CA ALA A 139 12.84 -6.12 3.64
C ALA A 139 12.18 -7.49 3.47
N LEU A 140 11.43 -7.97 4.47
CA LEU A 140 10.66 -9.21 4.39
C LEU A 140 9.62 -9.15 3.27
N TRP A 141 8.91 -8.03 3.14
CA TRP A 141 7.99 -7.79 2.03
C TRP A 141 8.69 -7.86 0.68
N ALA A 142 9.81 -7.14 0.52
CA ALA A 142 10.56 -7.12 -0.73
C ALA A 142 11.12 -8.51 -1.09
N LEU A 143 11.69 -9.23 -0.11
CA LEU A 143 12.14 -10.60 -0.28
C LEU A 143 11.00 -11.53 -0.68
N GLY A 144 9.83 -11.37 -0.07
CA GLY A 144 8.63 -12.12 -0.40
C GLY A 144 8.15 -11.85 -1.84
N VAL A 145 8.09 -10.59 -2.26
CA VAL A 145 7.71 -10.22 -3.64
C VAL A 145 8.69 -10.80 -4.66
N VAL A 146 10.00 -10.65 -4.42
CA VAL A 146 11.04 -11.19 -5.29
C VAL A 146 10.99 -12.72 -5.32
N GLY A 147 10.83 -13.36 -4.16
CA GLY A 147 10.70 -14.81 -4.04
C GLY A 147 9.47 -15.35 -4.77
N SER A 148 8.33 -14.67 -4.66
CA SER A 148 7.11 -14.98 -5.40
C SER A 148 7.29 -14.86 -6.90
N PHE A 149 7.92 -13.78 -7.36
CA PHE A 149 8.21 -13.61 -8.78
C PHE A 149 9.18 -14.67 -9.31
N ALA A 150 10.24 -14.98 -8.56
CA ALA A 150 11.20 -16.03 -8.90
C ALA A 150 10.53 -17.41 -8.96
N THR A 151 9.68 -17.73 -7.97
CA THR A 151 8.89 -18.97 -7.93
C THR A 151 7.96 -19.06 -9.15
N TYR A 152 7.26 -17.99 -9.47
CA TYR A 152 6.40 -17.94 -10.65
C TYR A 152 7.19 -18.18 -11.93
N ALA A 153 8.28 -17.43 -12.14
CA ALA A 153 9.04 -17.48 -13.39
C ALA A 153 9.83 -18.78 -13.59
N ALA A 154 10.41 -19.32 -12.52
CA ALA A 154 11.31 -20.46 -12.57
C ALA A 154 10.65 -21.81 -12.29
N LEU A 155 9.52 -21.84 -11.55
CA LEU A 155 8.90 -23.08 -11.09
C LEU A 155 7.45 -23.25 -11.60
N ALA A 156 6.58 -22.27 -11.34
CA ALA A 156 5.16 -22.38 -11.70
C ALA A 156 4.94 -22.31 -13.22
N ARG A 157 5.55 -21.34 -13.91
CA ARG A 157 5.38 -21.14 -15.35
C ARG A 157 5.86 -22.32 -16.19
N PRO A 158 7.04 -22.95 -15.93
CA PRO A 158 7.43 -24.17 -16.62
C PRO A 158 6.50 -25.36 -16.38
N ALA A 159 5.84 -25.41 -15.21
CA ALA A 159 4.83 -26.41 -14.88
C ALA A 159 3.44 -26.09 -15.44
N SER A 160 3.30 -25.00 -16.22
CA SER A 160 2.01 -24.48 -16.71
C SER A 160 0.99 -24.21 -15.60
N ASP A 161 1.48 -23.82 -14.43
CA ASP A 161 0.68 -23.59 -13.23
C ASP A 161 0.71 -22.10 -12.82
N ASN A 162 -0.26 -21.70 -12.00
CA ASN A 162 -0.33 -20.39 -11.38
C ASN A 162 0.53 -20.37 -10.11
N LEU A 163 1.03 -19.20 -9.69
CA LEU A 163 1.88 -19.11 -8.50
C LEU A 163 1.18 -19.66 -7.26
N VAL A 164 -0.07 -19.24 -7.03
CA VAL A 164 -0.77 -19.61 -5.79
C VAL A 164 -1.09 -21.10 -5.74
N HIS A 165 -1.50 -21.67 -6.87
CA HIS A 165 -1.77 -23.11 -6.99
C HIS A 165 -0.48 -23.92 -6.81
N TYR A 166 0.62 -23.51 -7.44
CA TYR A 166 1.91 -24.15 -7.28
C TYR A 166 2.37 -24.18 -5.81
N VAL A 167 2.19 -23.08 -5.06
CA VAL A 167 2.54 -23.03 -3.63
C VAL A 167 1.70 -23.98 -2.80
N VAL A 168 0.41 -24.13 -3.12
CA VAL A 168 -0.49 -25.08 -2.42
C VAL A 168 -0.09 -26.52 -2.68
N ASP A 169 0.36 -26.84 -3.90
CA ASP A 169 0.78 -28.21 -4.23
C ASP A 169 2.21 -28.54 -3.77
N HIS A 170 3.05 -27.52 -3.61
CA HIS A 170 4.46 -27.67 -3.23
C HIS A 170 4.76 -26.91 -1.93
N PRO A 171 4.58 -27.54 -0.76
CA PRO A 171 4.75 -26.88 0.54
C PRO A 171 6.10 -26.18 0.73
N THR A 172 7.18 -26.69 0.13
CA THR A 172 8.51 -26.08 0.21
C THR A 172 8.57 -24.69 -0.44
N ALA A 173 7.65 -24.36 -1.36
CA ALA A 173 7.57 -23.06 -1.99
C ALA A 173 7.20 -21.93 -0.99
N VAL A 174 6.68 -22.30 0.20
CA VAL A 174 6.45 -21.37 1.31
C VAL A 174 7.75 -20.67 1.75
N TRP A 175 8.93 -21.27 1.56
CA TRP A 175 10.19 -20.57 1.86
C TRP A 175 10.41 -19.31 1.00
N PHE A 176 9.86 -19.27 -0.21
CA PHE A 176 10.01 -18.14 -1.12
C PHE A 176 8.93 -17.08 -0.92
N VAL A 177 7.68 -17.49 -0.71
CA VAL A 177 6.55 -16.56 -0.55
C VAL A 177 6.30 -16.17 0.92
N GLY A 178 6.75 -16.99 1.86
CA GLY A 178 6.58 -16.84 3.30
C GLY A 178 7.07 -15.51 3.87
N PRO A 179 8.21 -14.93 3.43
CA PRO A 179 8.64 -13.61 3.87
C PRO A 179 7.59 -12.51 3.64
N LEU A 180 6.79 -12.59 2.57
CA LEU A 180 5.69 -11.64 2.34
C LEU A 180 4.69 -11.71 3.49
N PHE A 181 4.27 -12.91 3.86
CA PHE A 181 3.32 -13.11 4.94
C PHE A 181 3.92 -12.84 6.31
N ALA A 182 5.22 -13.07 6.51
CA ALA A 182 5.92 -12.64 7.72
C ALA A 182 5.88 -11.11 7.89
N SER A 183 6.00 -10.35 6.80
CA SER A 183 5.82 -8.89 6.84
C SER A 183 4.39 -8.48 7.23
N LEU A 184 3.38 -9.19 6.73
CA LEU A 184 1.98 -9.02 7.13
C LEU A 184 1.79 -9.37 8.61
N THR A 185 2.36 -10.48 9.08
CA THR A 185 2.34 -10.89 10.48
C THR A 185 2.92 -9.81 11.39
N GLY A 186 4.04 -9.19 11.00
CA GLY A 186 4.62 -8.10 11.76
C GLY A 186 3.76 -6.82 11.77
N LEU A 187 3.07 -6.52 10.68
CA LEU A 187 2.09 -5.43 10.62
C LEU A 187 0.91 -5.69 11.59
N VAL A 188 0.30 -6.88 11.54
CA VAL A 188 -0.82 -7.21 12.44
C VAL A 188 -0.35 -7.37 13.89
N PHE A 189 0.87 -7.83 14.14
CA PHE A 189 1.48 -7.89 15.47
C PHE A 189 1.51 -6.52 16.13
N LYS A 190 1.97 -5.50 15.40
CA LYS A 190 2.01 -4.12 15.88
C LYS A 190 0.62 -3.70 16.38
N GLU A 191 -0.40 -3.97 15.59
CA GLU A 191 -1.76 -3.53 15.87
C GLU A 191 -2.41 -4.37 16.98
N GLY A 192 -2.13 -5.67 17.00
CA GLY A 192 -2.70 -6.62 17.94
C GLY A 192 -2.13 -6.50 19.33
N LEU A 193 -0.81 -6.67 19.45
CA LEU A 193 -0.14 -6.75 20.74
C LEU A 193 0.26 -5.37 21.28
N CYS A 194 0.56 -4.39 20.42
CA CYS A 194 0.95 -3.06 20.91
C CYS A 194 -0.27 -2.14 21.16
N TYR A 195 -1.39 -2.32 20.43
CA TYR A 195 -2.60 -1.48 20.57
C TYR A 195 -3.84 -2.24 21.09
N GLY A 196 -3.66 -3.50 21.51
CA GLY A 196 -4.71 -4.28 22.18
C GLY A 196 -5.89 -4.65 21.26
N LYS A 197 -5.65 -4.83 19.96
CA LYS A 197 -6.68 -5.26 19.01
C LYS A 197 -6.73 -6.78 18.97
N LEU A 198 -7.76 -7.37 19.59
CA LEU A 198 -7.89 -8.83 19.68
C LEU A 198 -7.85 -9.52 18.30
N GLU A 199 -8.51 -8.95 17.30
CA GLU A 199 -8.52 -9.50 15.94
C GLU A 199 -7.12 -9.59 15.32
N ALA A 200 -6.31 -8.55 15.49
CA ALA A 200 -4.94 -8.50 14.97
C ALA A 200 -3.98 -9.36 15.83
N GLY A 201 -4.25 -9.46 17.13
CA GLY A 201 -3.55 -10.37 18.04
C GLY A 201 -3.75 -11.83 17.65
N LEU A 202 -4.98 -12.25 17.32
CA LEU A 202 -5.25 -13.59 16.82
C LEU A 202 -4.62 -13.85 15.44
N LEU A 203 -4.72 -12.88 14.52
CA LEU A 203 -4.09 -12.98 13.19
C LEU A 203 -2.57 -13.20 13.28
N THR A 204 -1.91 -12.59 14.27
CA THR A 204 -0.48 -12.75 14.51
C THR A 204 -0.08 -14.22 14.68
N PHE A 205 -0.95 -15.04 15.28
CA PHE A 205 -0.70 -16.47 15.45
C PHE A 205 -1.26 -17.32 14.31
N ILE A 206 -2.42 -16.96 13.77
CA ILE A 206 -3.07 -17.74 12.71
C ILE A 206 -2.25 -17.76 11.43
N ILE A 207 -1.74 -16.61 10.98
CA ILE A 207 -0.97 -16.50 9.73
C ILE A 207 0.25 -17.44 9.72
N PRO A 208 1.18 -17.38 10.70
CA PRO A 208 2.31 -18.29 10.72
C PRO A 208 1.90 -19.74 10.95
N SER A 209 0.85 -20.00 11.75
CA SER A 209 0.38 -21.38 11.98
C SER A 209 -0.12 -22.04 10.69
N VAL A 210 -0.85 -21.31 9.84
CA VAL A 210 -1.31 -21.82 8.53
C VAL A 210 -0.14 -22.14 7.63
N LEU A 211 0.82 -21.21 7.50
CA LEU A 211 1.96 -21.38 6.60
C LEU A 211 2.92 -22.47 7.06
N LEU A 212 3.23 -22.53 8.36
CA LEU A 212 4.09 -23.57 8.92
C LEU A 212 3.40 -24.94 8.94
N GLY A 213 2.08 -24.98 9.22
CA GLY A 213 1.29 -26.20 9.13
C GLY A 213 1.24 -26.74 7.71
N HIS A 214 1.15 -25.85 6.71
CA HIS A 214 1.26 -26.21 5.30
C HIS A 214 2.68 -26.72 4.95
N LEU A 215 3.72 -25.93 5.25
CA LEU A 215 5.12 -26.25 4.96
C LEU A 215 5.59 -27.57 5.58
N SER A 216 5.18 -27.85 6.82
CA SER A 216 5.58 -29.06 7.55
C SER A 216 4.77 -30.31 7.16
N GLY A 217 3.62 -30.13 6.48
CA GLY A 217 2.68 -31.21 6.21
C GLY A 217 1.99 -31.79 7.46
N LEU A 218 2.19 -31.19 8.64
CA LEU A 218 1.63 -31.69 9.91
C LEU A 218 0.13 -31.42 10.06
N MET A 219 -0.43 -30.57 9.20
CA MET A 219 -1.83 -30.14 9.26
C MET A 219 -2.63 -30.75 8.11
N ASN A 220 -3.77 -31.35 8.43
CA ASN A 220 -4.71 -31.83 7.41
C ASN A 220 -5.42 -30.65 6.73
N ASP A 221 -6.11 -30.93 5.61
CA ASP A 221 -6.71 -29.88 4.79
C ASP A 221 -7.92 -29.23 5.45
N GLU A 222 -8.68 -29.98 6.26
CA GLU A 222 -9.80 -29.43 7.03
C GLU A 222 -9.35 -28.32 7.99
N VAL A 223 -8.27 -28.55 8.74
CA VAL A 223 -7.73 -27.54 9.67
C VAL A 223 -7.14 -26.34 8.90
N LYS A 224 -6.48 -26.56 7.76
CA LYS A 224 -6.04 -25.47 6.87
C LYS A 224 -7.21 -24.59 6.44
N LEU A 225 -8.31 -25.19 6.00
CA LEU A 225 -9.51 -24.46 5.57
C LEU A 225 -10.16 -23.69 6.72
N VAL A 226 -10.31 -24.29 7.91
CA VAL A 226 -10.87 -23.58 9.07
C VAL A 226 -10.01 -22.39 9.47
N LEU A 227 -8.68 -22.56 9.53
CA LEU A 227 -7.77 -21.47 9.86
C LEU A 227 -7.73 -20.40 8.76
N LEU A 228 -7.79 -20.79 7.48
CA LEU A 228 -7.88 -19.86 6.35
C LEU A 228 -9.15 -19.02 6.42
N GLY A 229 -10.31 -19.65 6.68
CA GLY A 229 -11.58 -18.96 6.84
C GLY A 229 -11.56 -18.00 8.03
N THR A 230 -10.93 -18.42 9.13
CA THR A 230 -10.72 -17.57 10.32
C THR A 230 -9.82 -16.37 9.99
N TRP A 231 -8.73 -16.59 9.26
CA TRP A 231 -7.87 -15.51 8.78
C TRP A 231 -8.66 -14.53 7.90
N MET A 232 -9.41 -15.00 6.91
CA MET A 232 -10.25 -14.14 6.07
C MET A 232 -11.19 -13.26 6.90
N ALA A 233 -11.93 -13.86 7.84
CA ALA A 233 -12.87 -13.13 8.69
C ALA A 233 -12.17 -12.06 9.55
N LEU A 234 -11.09 -12.45 10.24
CA LEU A 234 -10.34 -11.53 11.10
C LEU A 234 -9.67 -10.42 10.28
N PHE A 235 -9.21 -10.69 9.07
CA PHE A 235 -8.55 -9.69 8.23
C PHE A 235 -9.56 -8.65 7.73
N VAL A 236 -10.79 -9.07 7.40
CA VAL A 236 -11.90 -8.15 7.10
C VAL A 236 -12.24 -7.27 8.30
N VAL A 237 -12.36 -7.86 9.50
CA VAL A 237 -12.64 -7.10 10.73
C VAL A 237 -11.52 -6.10 10.99
N PHE A 238 -10.26 -6.54 10.92
CA PHE A 238 -9.09 -5.71 11.13
C PHE A 238 -9.03 -4.52 10.14
N ALA A 239 -9.20 -4.79 8.84
CA ALA A 239 -9.23 -3.73 7.83
C ALA A 239 -10.44 -2.81 7.98
N GLY A 240 -11.63 -3.35 8.29
CA GLY A 240 -12.86 -2.59 8.48
C GLY A 240 -12.78 -1.62 9.67
N ARG A 241 -12.13 -2.03 10.77
CA ARG A 241 -11.94 -1.16 11.94
C ARG A 241 -11.04 0.05 11.68
N LYS A 242 -10.21 0.00 10.63
CA LYS A 242 -9.43 1.18 10.22
C LYS A 242 -10.31 2.34 9.77
N PHE A 243 -11.55 2.12 9.36
CA PHE A 243 -12.45 3.22 9.00
C PHE A 243 -12.98 3.99 10.20
N THR A 244 -13.10 3.36 11.38
CA THR A 244 -13.60 4.01 12.60
C THR A 244 -12.49 4.51 13.52
N GLN A 245 -11.24 4.10 13.28
CA GLN A 245 -10.09 4.52 14.07
C GLN A 245 -9.74 6.01 13.83
N PRO A 246 -9.49 6.81 14.88
CA PRO A 246 -8.97 8.17 14.74
C PRO A 246 -7.63 8.22 14.00
N ILE A 247 -7.43 9.23 13.15
CA ILE A 247 -6.18 9.37 12.35
C ILE A 247 -4.94 9.45 13.24
N LYS A 248 -5.03 10.21 14.35
CA LYS A 248 -3.93 10.38 15.32
C LYS A 248 -3.41 9.04 15.86
N ASP A 249 -4.26 8.02 15.96
CA ASP A 249 -3.90 6.74 16.54
C ASP A 249 -3.06 5.88 15.59
N ASP A 250 -3.18 6.08 14.26
CA ASP A 250 -2.32 5.44 13.28
C ASP A 250 -0.96 6.15 13.11
N ILE A 251 -0.88 7.43 13.46
CA ILE A 251 0.36 8.22 13.49
C ILE A 251 1.16 7.89 14.75
N GLY A 252 0.48 7.81 15.90
CA GLY A 252 1.12 7.77 17.21
C GLY A 252 1.58 9.15 17.67
N ASP A 253 2.43 9.18 18.69
CA ASP A 253 3.01 10.39 19.24
C ASP A 253 4.10 10.95 18.32
N LYS A 254 3.73 11.97 17.54
CA LYS A 254 4.64 12.65 16.61
C LYS A 254 5.84 13.30 17.30
N SER A 255 5.71 13.67 18.58
CA SER A 255 6.81 14.28 19.34
C SER A 255 8.02 13.35 19.46
N VAL A 256 7.81 12.03 19.46
CA VAL A 256 8.89 11.04 19.46
C VAL A 256 9.72 11.11 18.18
N PHE A 257 9.06 11.21 17.02
CA PHE A 257 9.75 11.34 15.73
C PHE A 257 10.48 12.69 15.62
N MET A 258 9.85 13.76 16.09
CA MET A 258 10.48 15.09 16.15
C MET A 258 11.73 15.07 17.04
N PHE A 259 11.63 14.48 18.23
CA PHE A 259 12.75 14.34 19.17
C PHE A 259 13.89 13.51 18.58
N MET A 260 13.58 12.36 17.96
CA MET A 260 14.61 11.50 17.34
C MET A 260 15.35 12.19 16.19
N ALA A 261 14.71 13.15 15.52
CA ALA A 261 15.31 13.96 14.45
C ALA A 261 16.20 15.12 14.93
N LEU A 262 16.17 15.46 16.22
CA LEU A 262 17.00 16.54 16.78
C LEU A 262 18.50 16.14 16.85
N PRO A 263 19.41 17.13 16.81
CA PRO A 263 20.80 16.95 17.20
C PRO A 263 20.95 16.47 18.66
N GLU A 264 22.04 15.75 18.97
CA GLU A 264 22.24 15.14 20.29
C GLU A 264 22.36 16.14 21.45
N ASP A 265 22.87 17.34 21.20
CA ASP A 265 22.92 18.45 22.15
C ASP A 265 21.52 19.00 22.45
N GLU A 266 20.67 19.15 21.43
CA GLU A 266 19.28 19.59 21.59
C GLU A 266 18.42 18.53 22.29
N LYS A 267 18.62 17.24 21.99
CA LYS A 267 17.96 16.14 22.71
C LYS A 267 18.20 16.20 24.21
N LYS A 268 19.47 16.39 24.62
CA LYS A 268 19.84 16.51 26.04
C LYS A 268 19.16 17.70 26.70
N ALA A 269 19.08 18.84 26.01
CA ALA A 269 18.39 20.01 26.52
C ALA A 269 16.88 19.78 26.72
N VAL A 270 16.22 19.10 25.77
CA VAL A 270 14.80 18.75 25.88
C VAL A 270 14.57 17.79 27.06
N VAL A 271 15.40 16.76 27.21
CA VAL A 271 15.29 15.81 28.34
C VAL A 271 15.51 16.52 29.68
N ALA A 272 16.56 17.33 29.81
CA ALA A 272 16.85 18.07 31.04
C ALA A 272 15.70 19.02 31.43
N LYS A 273 15.07 19.66 30.45
CA LYS A 273 13.89 20.50 30.68
C LYS A 273 12.70 19.68 31.20
N LEU A 274 12.43 18.52 30.60
CA LEU A 274 11.34 17.63 31.02
C LEU A 274 11.57 17.06 32.43
N GLU A 275 12.84 16.77 32.79
CA GLU A 275 13.20 16.32 34.14
C GLU A 275 12.97 17.42 35.19
N LEU A 276 13.32 18.67 34.87
CA LEU A 276 13.04 19.83 35.73
C LEU A 276 11.53 20.04 35.91
N ASP A 277 10.76 19.98 34.82
CA ASP A 277 9.30 20.18 34.85
C ASP A 277 8.57 19.06 35.61
N ASN A 278 9.12 17.83 35.64
CA ASN A 278 8.56 16.69 36.39
C ASN A 278 9.01 16.62 37.86
N SER A 279 10.05 17.38 38.25
CA SER A 279 10.60 17.38 39.61
C SER A 279 10.01 18.47 40.51
N GLY A 280 9.16 19.35 39.96
CA GLY A 280 8.43 20.40 40.69
C GLY A 280 6.97 20.05 40.92
#